data_AF-A0A0D2XVX5-F1
#
_entry.id   AF-A0A0D2XVX5-F1
#
_cell.length_a   1.000
_cell.length_b   1.000
_cell.length_c   1.000
_cell.angle_alpha   90.00
_cell.angle_beta   90.00
_cell.angle_gamma   90.00
#
_symmetry.space_group_name_H-M   'P 1'
#
loop_
_entity.id
_entity.type
_entity.pdbx_description
1 polymer ?
#
loop_
_entity_poly.entity_id
_entity_poly.type
_entity_poly.pdbx_seq_one_letter_code
_entity_poly.pdbx_strand_id
1 'polypeptide(L)'
;MGVEWWITDSYKNRYGAECQRLNIRTAELRAESNRLMASLARSPENIELLLDIIRRCQTLDQQHVAWANQLPEYFHYKAVAWEDNVPSGNYGMAEVFPGRIDAYQDLWVVSVWNLMRCSRIILASLIVRCAAWVCAPVDYRTTPEYATAARTCVDTITDIISSVPYQLGWFSSRRELLERANLSAFGCGEEDALKGLPGYFLTWPLTCVQGQDYTTDAQRAWVKGRLEFIGNHLGVRYANVLKQLNVRVPSMLIRRDGLMASPYPASYNFEKLLSSKTAPAMAGYSLNPIQQHEAMQKERAEKQKTELLSKARGSLPNNERVADGLLQFQS
;
A
#
# COMPACT_ATOMS: atom_id res chain seq x y z
N MET A 1 31.70 -16.47 -1.99
CA MET A 1 31.22 -15.77 -3.20
C MET A 1 32.08 -14.53 -3.41
N GLY A 2 32.86 -14.47 -4.49
CA GLY A 2 33.81 -13.38 -4.74
C GLY A 2 33.14 -12.17 -5.41
N VAL A 3 33.76 -11.00 -5.25
CA VAL A 3 33.37 -9.74 -5.91
C VAL A 3 33.27 -9.91 -7.43
N GLU A 4 34.10 -10.77 -8.03
CA GLU A 4 34.08 -11.06 -9.46
C GLU A 4 32.77 -11.66 -9.97
N TRP A 5 32.04 -12.44 -9.15
CA TRP A 5 30.74 -12.97 -9.57
C TRP A 5 29.70 -11.86 -9.74
N TRP A 6 29.79 -10.80 -8.91
CA TRP A 6 28.97 -9.60 -9.05
C TRP A 6 29.38 -8.75 -10.25
N ILE A 7 30.69 -8.64 -10.52
CA ILE A 7 31.24 -7.72 -11.54
C ILE A 7 31.19 -8.28 -12.96
N THR A 8 31.43 -9.59 -13.13
CA THR A 8 31.56 -10.21 -14.46
C THR A 8 30.25 -10.19 -15.26
N ASP A 9 29.11 -10.18 -14.57
CA ASP A 9 27.78 -10.16 -15.20
C ASP A 9 27.11 -8.76 -15.16
N SER A 10 27.49 -7.90 -14.21
CA SER A 10 26.91 -6.55 -14.09
C SER A 10 27.34 -5.59 -15.21
N TYR A 11 28.51 -5.80 -15.83
CA TYR A 11 28.92 -5.05 -17.02
C TYR A 11 28.19 -5.47 -18.32
N LYS A 12 27.45 -6.60 -18.33
CA LYS A 12 26.80 -7.17 -19.54
C LYS A 12 25.28 -7.00 -19.59
N ASN A 13 24.61 -6.56 -18.53
CA ASN A 13 23.15 -6.52 -18.51
C ASN A 13 22.57 -5.14 -18.88
N ARG A 14 22.72 -4.76 -20.16
CA ARG A 14 22.17 -3.50 -20.70
C ARG A 14 20.68 -3.32 -20.39
N TYR A 15 19.90 -4.40 -20.40
CA TYR A 15 18.45 -4.37 -20.16
C TYR A 15 18.12 -4.05 -18.71
N GLY A 16 18.88 -4.59 -17.75
CA GLY A 16 18.78 -4.22 -16.34
C GLY A 16 19.13 -2.75 -16.13
N ALA A 17 20.18 -2.25 -16.77
CA ALA A 17 20.57 -0.84 -16.68
C ALA A 17 19.52 0.10 -17.30
N GLU A 18 18.95 -0.26 -18.46
CA GLU A 18 17.85 0.47 -19.09
C GLU A 18 16.62 0.53 -18.18
N CYS A 19 16.21 -0.61 -17.62
CA CYS A 19 15.12 -0.67 -16.66
C CYS A 19 15.39 0.27 -15.46
N GLN A 20 16.59 0.21 -14.88
CA GLN A 20 16.98 1.06 -13.76
C GLN A 20 16.88 2.55 -14.10
N ARG A 21 17.31 2.97 -15.30
CA ARG A 21 17.16 4.37 -15.75
C ARG A 21 15.69 4.79 -15.82
N LEU A 22 14.82 3.92 -16.32
CA LEU A 22 13.37 4.20 -16.35
C LEU A 22 12.79 4.32 -14.94
N ASN A 23 13.20 3.45 -14.01
CA ASN A 23 12.76 3.49 -12.62
C ASN A 23 13.23 4.76 -11.88
N ILE A 24 14.47 5.21 -12.14
CA ILE A 24 14.99 6.48 -11.59
C ILE A 24 14.14 7.65 -12.09
N ARG A 25 13.85 7.70 -13.40
CA ARG A 25 12.96 8.74 -13.97
C ARG A 25 11.55 8.69 -13.38
N THR A 26 11.03 7.49 -13.06
CA THR A 26 9.76 7.34 -12.34
C THR A 26 9.84 7.95 -10.94
N ALA A 27 10.95 7.73 -10.22
CA ALA A 27 11.16 8.31 -8.90
C ALA A 27 11.31 9.84 -8.94
N GLU A 28 11.99 10.38 -9.95
CA GLU A 28 12.11 11.82 -10.20
C GLU A 28 10.73 12.46 -10.44
N LEU A 29 9.93 11.88 -11.35
CA LEU A 29 8.56 12.35 -11.61
C LEU A 29 7.68 12.26 -10.35
N ARG A 30 7.82 11.19 -9.57
CA ARG A 30 7.11 11.05 -8.29
C ARG A 30 7.50 12.17 -7.31
N ALA A 31 8.79 12.47 -7.19
CA ALA A 31 9.29 13.52 -6.30
C ALA A 31 8.80 14.89 -6.74
N GLU A 32 8.89 15.19 -8.04
CA GLU A 32 8.39 16.42 -8.64
C GLU A 32 6.89 16.59 -8.43
N SER A 33 6.10 15.58 -8.79
CA SER A 33 4.64 15.57 -8.64
C SER A 33 4.21 15.77 -7.17
N ASN A 34 4.89 15.11 -6.22
CA ASN A 34 4.64 15.30 -4.80
C ASN A 34 4.95 16.73 -4.33
N ARG A 35 6.05 17.33 -4.80
CA ARG A 35 6.41 18.71 -4.46
C ARG A 35 5.36 19.69 -4.98
N LEU A 36 4.92 19.51 -6.22
CA LEU A 36 3.92 20.37 -6.86
C LEU A 36 2.55 20.26 -6.14
N MET A 37 2.03 19.05 -5.94
CA MET A 37 0.74 18.87 -5.26
C MET A 37 0.73 19.32 -3.80
N ALA A 38 1.89 19.49 -3.17
CA ALA A 38 1.99 20.00 -1.80
C ALA A 38 1.95 21.54 -1.71
N SER A 39 2.22 22.26 -2.80
CA SER A 39 2.40 23.72 -2.78
C SER A 39 1.53 24.50 -3.76
N LEU A 40 1.04 23.87 -4.83
CA LEU A 40 0.30 24.58 -5.87
C LEU A 40 -1.12 24.94 -5.43
N ALA A 41 -1.46 26.22 -5.55
CA ALA A 41 -2.84 26.67 -5.59
C ALA A 41 -3.47 26.35 -6.95
N ARG A 42 -4.79 26.24 -7.00
CA ARG A 42 -5.49 25.97 -8.25
C ARG A 42 -5.54 27.24 -9.13
N SER A 43 -4.88 27.20 -10.28
CA SER A 43 -4.95 28.22 -11.34
C SER A 43 -4.86 27.55 -12.72
N PRO A 44 -5.27 28.22 -13.81
CA PRO A 44 -5.13 27.67 -15.16
C PRO A 44 -3.69 27.23 -15.50
N GLU A 45 -2.70 28.02 -15.09
CA GLU A 45 -1.28 27.73 -15.33
C GLU A 45 -0.81 26.48 -14.58
N ASN A 46 -1.24 26.33 -13.33
CA ASN A 46 -0.91 25.17 -12.51
C ASN A 46 -1.66 23.90 -12.95
N ILE A 47 -2.87 24.05 -13.52
CA ILE A 47 -3.60 22.95 -14.17
C ILE A 47 -2.82 22.43 -15.36
N GLU A 48 -2.34 23.30 -16.25
CA GLU A 48 -1.53 22.89 -17.40
C GLU A 48 -0.25 22.17 -16.96
N LEU A 49 0.36 22.62 -15.86
CA LEU A 49 1.55 21.98 -15.32
C LEU A 49 1.29 20.55 -14.81
N LEU A 50 0.13 20.28 -14.19
CA LEU A 50 -0.25 18.91 -13.82
C LEU A 50 -0.71 18.06 -15.02
N LEU A 51 -1.33 18.66 -16.04
CA LEU A 51 -1.61 17.97 -17.29
C LEU A 51 -0.32 17.53 -17.98
N ASP A 52 0.73 18.35 -17.96
CA ASP A 52 2.06 17.98 -18.43
C ASP A 52 2.65 16.79 -17.64
N ILE A 53 2.53 16.79 -16.31
CA ILE A 53 2.94 15.65 -15.47
C ILE A 53 2.23 14.35 -15.91
N ILE A 54 0.91 14.41 -16.21
CA ILE A 54 0.15 13.25 -16.71
C ILE A 54 0.75 12.74 -18.02
N ARG A 55 0.99 13.63 -19.00
CA ARG A 55 1.58 13.27 -20.31
C ARG A 55 2.97 12.64 -20.15
N ARG A 56 3.81 13.19 -19.26
CA ARG A 56 5.14 12.63 -18.95
C ARG A 56 5.06 11.27 -18.29
N CYS A 57 4.11 11.05 -17.37
CA CYS A 57 3.88 9.76 -16.75
C CYS A 57 3.43 8.70 -17.78
N GLN A 58 2.49 9.06 -18.67
CA GLN A 58 2.02 8.19 -19.74
C GLN A 58 3.16 7.82 -20.71
N THR A 59 3.97 8.79 -21.11
CA THR A 59 5.14 8.57 -21.96
C THR A 59 6.13 7.61 -21.30
N LEU A 60 6.39 7.78 -20.00
CA LEU A 60 7.31 6.92 -19.28
C LEU A 60 6.75 5.50 -19.07
N ASP A 61 5.43 5.33 -18.87
CA ASP A 61 4.80 4.00 -18.82
C ASP A 61 4.92 3.29 -20.17
N GLN A 62 4.69 4.00 -21.28
CA GLN A 62 4.90 3.46 -22.63
C GLN A 62 6.35 3.02 -22.85
N GLN A 63 7.34 3.73 -22.29
CA GLN A 63 8.74 3.33 -22.35
C GLN A 63 9.02 2.06 -21.54
N HIS A 64 8.38 1.87 -20.38
CA HIS A 64 8.45 0.61 -19.62
C HIS A 64 7.84 -0.56 -20.40
N VAL A 65 6.70 -0.34 -21.07
CA VAL A 65 6.07 -1.35 -21.93
C VAL A 65 6.96 -1.68 -23.14
N ALA A 66 7.52 -0.67 -23.80
CA ALA A 66 8.43 -0.87 -24.92
C ALA A 66 9.69 -1.64 -24.51
N TRP A 67 10.27 -1.31 -23.35
CA TRP A 67 11.38 -2.06 -22.76
C TRP A 67 11.02 -3.53 -22.59
N ALA A 68 9.87 -3.83 -21.97
CA ALA A 68 9.41 -5.19 -21.73
C ALA A 68 9.27 -6.01 -23.02
N ASN A 69 8.78 -5.39 -24.10
CA ASN A 69 8.57 -6.04 -25.41
C ASN A 69 9.87 -6.24 -26.22
N GLN A 70 10.97 -5.57 -25.87
CA GLN A 70 12.25 -5.62 -26.60
C GLN A 70 13.28 -6.54 -25.93
N LEU A 71 12.88 -7.21 -24.86
CA LEU A 71 13.74 -8.11 -24.13
C LEU A 71 14.13 -9.34 -24.96
N PRO A 72 15.30 -9.94 -24.74
CA PRO A 72 15.67 -11.21 -25.34
C PRO A 72 14.96 -12.36 -24.61
N GLU A 73 14.88 -13.53 -25.24
CA GLU A 73 14.17 -14.70 -24.71
C GLU A 73 14.61 -15.09 -23.28
N TYR A 74 15.91 -15.06 -22.99
CA TYR A 74 16.43 -15.42 -21.66
C TYR A 74 16.01 -14.46 -20.54
N PHE A 75 15.52 -13.27 -20.88
CA PHE A 75 15.02 -12.29 -19.90
C PHE A 75 13.50 -12.38 -19.73
N HIS A 76 12.80 -13.13 -20.58
CA HIS A 76 11.36 -13.33 -20.44
C HIS A 76 11.04 -14.30 -19.31
N TYR A 77 9.89 -14.06 -18.68
CA TYR A 77 9.27 -15.05 -17.80
C TYR A 77 8.55 -16.11 -18.63
N LYS A 78 8.35 -17.29 -18.03
CA LYS A 78 7.57 -18.39 -18.60
C LYS A 78 6.45 -18.74 -17.64
N ALA A 79 5.21 -18.74 -18.14
CA ALA A 79 4.09 -19.30 -17.38
C ALA A 79 4.23 -20.83 -17.36
N VAL A 80 4.44 -21.41 -16.18
CA VAL A 80 4.79 -22.83 -16.04
C VAL A 80 3.72 -23.66 -15.32
N ALA A 81 2.81 -23.00 -14.61
CA ALA A 81 1.69 -23.64 -13.95
C ALA A 81 0.50 -22.67 -13.78
N TRP A 82 -0.64 -23.25 -13.46
CA TRP A 82 -1.86 -22.55 -13.08
C TRP A 82 -2.46 -23.26 -11.86
N GLU A 83 -2.77 -22.51 -10.82
CA GLU A 83 -3.34 -23.04 -9.57
C GLU A 83 -4.70 -22.42 -9.32
N ASP A 84 -5.73 -23.23 -9.10
CA ASP A 84 -7.10 -22.74 -8.84
C ASP A 84 -7.49 -22.85 -7.36
N ASN A 85 -6.72 -23.61 -6.56
CA ASN A 85 -7.10 -23.99 -5.22
C ASN A 85 -6.41 -23.16 -4.14
N VAL A 86 -7.17 -22.78 -3.11
CA VAL A 86 -6.63 -22.21 -1.86
C VAL A 86 -6.86 -23.22 -0.74
N PRO A 87 -5.80 -23.83 -0.18
CA PRO A 87 -5.95 -24.80 0.91
C PRO A 87 -6.79 -24.21 2.05
N SER A 88 -7.89 -24.88 2.38
CA SER A 88 -8.83 -24.50 3.45
C SER A 88 -9.41 -23.08 3.34
N GLY A 89 -9.37 -22.46 2.15
CA GLY A 89 -9.80 -21.07 1.94
C GLY A 89 -8.95 -20.00 2.64
N ASN A 90 -7.83 -20.39 3.26
CA ASN A 90 -6.98 -19.46 4.00
C ASN A 90 -5.89 -18.86 3.11
N TYR A 91 -6.23 -17.75 2.45
CA TYR A 91 -5.30 -17.00 1.60
C TYR A 91 -3.99 -16.61 2.31
N GLY A 92 -4.00 -16.29 3.60
CA GLY A 92 -2.77 -15.90 4.30
C GLY A 92 -1.74 -17.02 4.39
N MET A 93 -2.19 -18.27 4.49
CA MET A 93 -1.30 -19.42 4.65
C MET A 93 -0.92 -20.07 3.31
N ALA A 94 -1.67 -19.82 2.24
CA ALA A 94 -1.40 -20.40 0.93
C ALA A 94 -0.04 -19.95 0.36
N GLU A 95 0.74 -20.90 -0.16
CA GLU A 95 2.05 -20.63 -0.78
C GLU A 95 1.92 -19.85 -2.10
N VAL A 96 0.82 -20.08 -2.81
CA VAL A 96 0.48 -19.51 -4.10
C VAL A 96 -0.90 -18.88 -4.05
N PHE A 97 -1.08 -17.78 -4.77
CA PHE A 97 -2.39 -17.20 -4.99
C PHE A 97 -3.02 -17.86 -6.23
N PRO A 98 -4.35 -18.07 -6.28
CA PRO A 98 -4.97 -18.66 -7.46
C PRO A 98 -4.68 -17.87 -8.74
N GLY A 99 -4.25 -18.57 -9.79
CA GLY A 99 -3.92 -18.02 -11.10
C GLY A 99 -2.60 -18.56 -11.67
N ARG A 100 -2.04 -17.77 -12.59
CA ARG A 100 -0.80 -18.06 -13.30
C ARG A 100 0.41 -18.06 -12.36
N ILE A 101 1.32 -19.01 -12.56
CA ILE A 101 2.63 -19.06 -11.90
C ILE A 101 3.73 -18.90 -12.94
N ASP A 102 4.60 -17.92 -12.70
CA ASP A 102 5.70 -17.58 -13.60
C ASP A 102 7.03 -18.11 -13.05
N ALA A 103 7.86 -18.64 -13.95
CA ALA A 103 9.25 -18.97 -13.71
C ALA A 103 10.19 -18.08 -14.54
N TYR A 104 11.40 -17.92 -14.05
CA TYR A 104 12.41 -17.02 -14.60
C TYR A 104 13.75 -17.72 -14.75
N GLN A 105 14.63 -17.14 -15.56
CA GLN A 105 16.01 -17.63 -15.71
C GLN A 105 16.76 -17.65 -14.38
N ASP A 106 16.63 -16.57 -13.60
CA ASP A 106 17.26 -16.41 -12.30
C ASP A 106 16.53 -15.38 -11.43
N LEU A 107 16.99 -15.25 -10.18
CA LEU A 107 16.49 -14.29 -9.20
C LEU A 107 16.66 -12.82 -9.65
N TRP A 108 17.69 -12.53 -10.44
CA TRP A 108 17.95 -11.17 -10.90
C TRP A 108 16.89 -10.73 -11.91
N VAL A 109 16.59 -11.57 -12.91
CA VAL A 109 15.59 -11.28 -13.95
C VAL A 109 14.22 -10.99 -13.33
N VAL A 110 13.73 -11.84 -12.41
CA VAL A 110 12.46 -11.59 -11.71
C VAL A 110 12.47 -10.29 -10.90
N SER A 111 13.60 -9.95 -10.28
CA SER A 111 13.74 -8.71 -9.50
C SER A 111 13.66 -7.47 -10.40
N VAL A 112 14.25 -7.53 -11.60
CA VAL A 112 14.14 -6.43 -12.58
C VAL A 112 12.71 -6.27 -13.11
N TRP A 113 12.04 -7.38 -13.45
CA TRP A 113 10.62 -7.36 -13.82
C TRP A 113 9.75 -6.74 -12.74
N ASN A 114 9.91 -7.16 -11.48
CA ASN A 114 9.13 -6.65 -10.37
C ASN A 114 9.41 -5.18 -10.07
N LEU A 115 10.64 -4.71 -10.27
CA LEU A 115 10.97 -3.29 -10.14
C LEU A 115 10.26 -2.45 -11.20
N MET A 116 10.30 -2.87 -12.47
CA MET A 116 9.56 -2.23 -13.56
C MET A 116 8.06 -2.19 -13.27
N ARG A 117 7.47 -3.34 -12.87
CA ARG A 117 6.05 -3.46 -12.52
C ARG A 117 5.66 -2.49 -11.39
N CYS A 118 6.49 -2.37 -10.35
CA CYS A 118 6.27 -1.38 -9.30
C CYS A 118 6.29 0.06 -9.83
N SER A 119 7.19 0.39 -10.76
CA SER A 119 7.23 1.72 -11.39
C SER A 119 5.96 2.02 -12.18
N ARG A 120 5.42 1.04 -12.92
CA ARG A 120 4.14 1.19 -13.63
C ARG A 120 2.98 1.48 -12.67
N ILE A 121 2.90 0.78 -11.54
CA ILE A 121 1.91 1.06 -10.48
C ILE A 121 2.08 2.48 -9.91
N ILE A 122 3.32 2.92 -9.68
CA ILE A 122 3.61 4.29 -9.21
C ILE A 122 3.15 5.32 -10.23
N LEU A 123 3.46 5.14 -11.52
CA LEU A 123 3.04 6.05 -12.60
C LEU A 123 1.51 6.12 -12.71
N ALA A 124 0.83 4.98 -12.67
CA ALA A 124 -0.62 4.91 -12.65
C ALA A 124 -1.21 5.69 -11.45
N SER A 125 -0.61 5.55 -10.26
CA SER A 125 -0.99 6.35 -9.09
C SER A 125 -0.77 7.85 -9.30
N LEU A 126 0.32 8.27 -9.94
CA LEU A 126 0.59 9.69 -10.20
C LEU A 126 -0.42 10.27 -11.19
N ILE A 127 -0.71 9.54 -12.26
CA ILE A 127 -1.70 9.91 -13.28
C ILE A 127 -3.07 10.15 -12.62
N VAL A 128 -3.55 9.21 -11.81
CA VAL A 128 -4.85 9.34 -11.14
C VAL A 128 -4.87 10.50 -10.14
N ARG A 129 -3.78 10.70 -9.39
CA ARG A 129 -3.69 11.84 -8.45
C ARG A 129 -3.74 13.18 -9.16
N CYS A 130 -2.99 13.33 -10.26
CA CYS A 130 -2.99 14.54 -11.06
C CYS A 130 -4.34 14.76 -11.73
N ALA A 131 -4.97 13.71 -12.29
CA ALA A 131 -6.29 13.79 -12.88
C ALA A 131 -7.34 14.23 -11.84
N ALA A 132 -7.31 13.64 -10.64
CA ALA A 132 -8.19 14.01 -9.54
C ALA A 132 -8.00 15.45 -9.09
N TRP A 133 -6.75 15.92 -9.04
CA TRP A 133 -6.48 17.32 -8.79
C TRP A 133 -7.05 18.19 -9.92
N VAL A 134 -6.77 17.90 -11.18
CA VAL A 134 -7.18 18.72 -12.35
C VAL A 134 -8.69 18.76 -12.57
N CYS A 135 -9.42 17.67 -12.33
CA CYS A 135 -10.86 17.65 -12.56
C CYS A 135 -11.70 18.08 -11.34
N ALA A 136 -11.10 18.24 -10.16
CA ALA A 136 -11.85 18.62 -8.96
C ALA A 136 -12.74 19.87 -9.19
N PRO A 137 -13.99 19.86 -8.71
CA PRO A 137 -14.62 18.86 -7.84
C PRO A 137 -15.26 17.66 -8.54
N VAL A 138 -15.10 17.50 -9.87
CA VAL A 138 -15.65 16.37 -10.62
C VAL A 138 -14.99 15.05 -10.17
N ASP A 139 -15.78 13.97 -10.15
CA ASP A 139 -15.27 12.65 -9.79
C ASP A 139 -14.30 12.11 -10.84
N TYR A 140 -13.03 12.01 -10.44
CA TYR A 140 -11.93 11.51 -11.24
C TYR A 140 -12.12 10.07 -11.72
N ARG A 141 -13.00 9.30 -11.07
CA ARG A 141 -13.27 7.92 -11.48
C ARG A 141 -13.97 7.82 -12.83
N THR A 142 -14.54 8.93 -13.30
CA THR A 142 -15.17 9.03 -14.62
C THR A 142 -14.18 9.32 -15.75
N THR A 143 -12.91 9.57 -15.44
CA THR A 143 -11.92 9.96 -16.45
C THR A 143 -11.29 8.74 -17.14
N PRO A 144 -10.87 8.88 -18.42
CA PRO A 144 -10.15 7.82 -19.12
C PRO A 144 -8.80 7.48 -18.46
N GLU A 145 -8.17 8.44 -17.78
CA GLU A 145 -6.96 8.25 -16.99
C GLU A 145 -7.18 7.24 -15.87
N TYR A 146 -8.28 7.37 -15.12
CA TYR A 146 -8.62 6.42 -14.06
C TYR A 146 -8.90 5.02 -14.60
N ALA A 147 -9.71 4.91 -15.65
CA ALA A 147 -10.04 3.62 -16.25
C ALA A 147 -8.78 2.89 -16.75
N THR A 148 -7.84 3.61 -17.36
CA THR A 148 -6.57 3.06 -17.84
C THR A 148 -5.65 2.66 -16.69
N ALA A 149 -5.50 3.54 -15.69
CA ALA A 149 -4.68 3.25 -14.52
C ALA A 149 -5.20 2.05 -13.72
N ALA A 150 -6.52 1.90 -13.58
CA ALA A 150 -7.13 0.77 -12.89
C ALA A 150 -6.80 -0.56 -13.59
N ARG A 151 -6.95 -0.63 -14.92
CA ARG A 151 -6.57 -1.82 -15.71
C ARG A 151 -5.08 -2.15 -15.55
N THR A 152 -4.21 -1.16 -15.78
CA THR A 152 -2.76 -1.33 -15.62
C THR A 152 -2.40 -1.84 -14.23
N CYS A 153 -3.00 -1.31 -13.17
CA CYS A 153 -2.74 -1.76 -11.80
C CYS A 153 -3.22 -3.20 -11.57
N VAL A 154 -4.43 -3.56 -11.99
CA VAL A 154 -4.96 -4.93 -11.83
C VAL A 154 -4.07 -5.95 -12.53
N ASP A 155 -3.69 -5.69 -13.78
CA ASP A 155 -2.81 -6.58 -14.55
C ASP A 155 -1.43 -6.68 -13.90
N THR A 156 -0.85 -5.54 -13.52
CA THR A 156 0.48 -5.49 -12.92
C THR A 156 0.54 -6.13 -11.53
N ILE A 157 -0.52 -5.97 -10.72
CA ILE A 157 -0.65 -6.66 -9.42
C ILE A 157 -0.68 -8.18 -9.64
N THR A 158 -1.46 -8.64 -10.62
CA THR A 158 -1.56 -10.06 -10.96
C THR A 158 -0.19 -10.60 -11.39
N ASP A 159 0.52 -9.87 -12.26
CA ASP A 159 1.86 -10.24 -12.71
C ASP A 159 2.90 -10.30 -11.57
N ILE A 160 2.86 -9.36 -10.60
CA ILE A 160 3.73 -9.41 -9.42
C ILE A 160 3.40 -10.66 -8.60
N ILE A 161 2.11 -10.92 -8.34
CA ILE A 161 1.64 -12.09 -7.59
C ILE A 161 2.12 -13.40 -8.25
N SER A 162 2.00 -13.52 -9.57
CA SER A 162 2.45 -14.69 -10.34
C SER A 162 3.94 -14.97 -10.24
N SER A 163 4.76 -13.96 -9.93
CA SER A 163 6.21 -14.09 -9.80
C SER A 163 6.70 -14.56 -8.41
N VAL A 164 5.86 -14.40 -7.39
CA VAL A 164 6.20 -14.70 -5.99
C VAL A 164 6.62 -16.15 -5.77
N PRO A 165 5.96 -17.17 -6.35
CA PRO A 165 6.29 -18.57 -6.07
C PRO A 165 7.73 -18.91 -6.47
N TYR A 166 8.22 -18.31 -7.57
CA TYR A 166 9.60 -18.43 -8.00
C TYR A 166 10.61 -17.91 -6.97
N GLN A 167 10.30 -16.77 -6.35
CA GLN A 167 11.19 -16.14 -5.36
C GLN A 167 11.08 -16.77 -3.96
N LEU A 168 9.97 -17.42 -3.62
CA LEU A 168 9.72 -17.98 -2.29
C LEU A 168 9.86 -19.51 -2.20
N GLY A 169 10.54 -20.13 -3.17
CA GLY A 169 10.94 -21.54 -3.07
C GLY A 169 9.85 -22.56 -3.37
N TRP A 170 8.75 -22.15 -4.02
CA TRP A 170 7.66 -23.09 -4.37
C TRP A 170 8.10 -24.20 -5.33
N PHE A 171 9.12 -23.92 -6.15
CA PHE A 171 9.72 -24.88 -7.10
C PHE A 171 10.70 -25.87 -6.47
N SER A 172 11.07 -25.72 -5.18
CA SER A 172 12.00 -26.64 -4.52
C SER A 172 11.47 -28.08 -4.48
N SER A 173 10.15 -28.27 -4.42
CA SER A 173 9.47 -29.57 -4.51
C SER A 173 8.81 -29.83 -5.87
N ARG A 174 9.02 -28.95 -6.86
CA ARG A 174 8.36 -28.97 -8.20
C ARG A 174 9.36 -28.68 -9.32
N ARG A 175 10.54 -29.30 -9.24
CA ARG A 175 11.68 -29.03 -10.14
C ARG A 175 11.37 -29.41 -11.59
N GLU A 176 10.50 -30.39 -11.80
CA GLU A 176 10.02 -30.84 -13.10
C GLU A 176 9.35 -29.72 -13.91
N LEU A 177 8.75 -28.72 -13.26
CA LEU A 177 8.17 -27.56 -13.94
C LEU A 177 9.23 -26.65 -14.55
N LEU A 178 10.38 -26.49 -13.87
CA LEU A 178 11.50 -25.70 -14.38
C LEU A 178 12.21 -26.44 -15.53
N GLU A 179 12.40 -27.74 -15.39
CA GLU A 179 13.00 -28.60 -16.42
C GLU A 179 12.18 -28.57 -17.72
N ARG A 180 10.86 -28.73 -17.64
CA ARG A 180 9.95 -28.61 -18.80
C ARG A 180 10.02 -27.23 -19.48
N ALA A 181 10.33 -26.19 -18.71
CA ALA A 181 10.47 -24.84 -19.21
C ALA A 181 11.89 -24.53 -19.74
N ASN A 182 12.80 -25.51 -19.75
CA ASN A 182 14.22 -25.33 -20.06
C ASN A 182 14.89 -24.26 -19.18
N LEU A 183 14.52 -24.21 -17.89
CA LEU A 183 15.09 -23.29 -16.90
C LEU A 183 15.91 -24.07 -15.87
N SER A 184 17.05 -23.52 -15.46
CA SER A 184 17.85 -24.15 -14.42
C SER A 184 17.22 -23.93 -13.04
N ALA A 185 17.18 -24.97 -12.21
CA ALA A 185 16.78 -24.84 -10.80
C ALA A 185 17.81 -24.06 -9.95
N PHE A 186 19.02 -23.81 -10.47
CA PHE A 186 20.10 -23.11 -9.76
C PHE A 186 19.70 -21.69 -9.33
N GLY A 187 18.86 -21.00 -10.12
CA GLY A 187 18.29 -19.69 -9.79
C GLY A 187 17.35 -19.70 -8.58
N CYS A 188 16.74 -20.86 -8.27
CA CYS A 188 15.93 -21.09 -7.08
C CYS A 188 16.76 -21.60 -5.87
N GLY A 189 18.07 -21.79 -6.04
CA GLY A 189 18.97 -22.40 -5.07
C GLY A 189 18.78 -23.91 -5.01
N GLU A 190 19.79 -24.66 -5.42
CA GLU A 190 20.02 -25.96 -4.78
C GLU A 190 20.66 -25.67 -3.43
N GLU A 191 19.98 -26.00 -2.33
CA GLU A 191 20.50 -26.25 -0.97
C GLU A 191 19.35 -26.16 0.04
N ASP A 192 19.41 -26.99 1.08
CA ASP A 192 18.46 -27.14 2.21
C ASP A 192 18.23 -25.86 3.07
N ALA A 193 18.61 -24.67 2.60
CA ALA A 193 18.55 -23.43 3.35
C ALA A 193 17.67 -22.37 2.66
N LEU A 194 16.63 -21.93 3.38
CA LEU A 194 15.82 -20.76 3.04
C LEU A 194 16.70 -19.50 2.98
N LYS A 195 16.80 -18.87 1.81
CA LYS A 195 17.68 -17.71 1.59
C LYS A 195 16.92 -16.39 1.81
N GLY A 196 17.51 -15.48 2.58
CA GLY A 196 16.91 -14.17 2.88
C GLY A 196 16.86 -13.20 1.69
N LEU A 197 17.75 -13.36 0.71
CA LEU A 197 17.91 -12.41 -0.41
C LEU A 197 16.67 -12.33 -1.34
N PRO A 198 16.08 -13.44 -1.81
CA PRO A 198 14.81 -13.40 -2.55
C PRO A 198 13.69 -12.70 -1.77
N GLY A 199 13.57 -12.99 -0.46
CA GLY A 199 12.61 -12.34 0.42
C GLY A 199 12.84 -10.84 0.52
N TYR A 200 14.09 -10.39 0.62
CA TYR A 200 14.46 -8.97 0.64
C TYR A 200 14.00 -8.25 -0.64
N PHE A 201 14.33 -8.79 -1.81
CA PHE A 201 13.92 -8.20 -3.09
C PHE A 201 12.41 -8.17 -3.28
N LEU A 202 11.69 -9.19 -2.78
CA LEU A 202 10.24 -9.29 -2.93
C LEU A 202 9.46 -8.43 -1.91
N THR A 203 10.09 -8.03 -0.82
CA THR A 203 9.42 -7.27 0.26
C THR A 203 8.82 -5.95 -0.23
N TRP A 204 9.55 -5.19 -1.07
CA TRP A 204 9.05 -3.94 -1.63
C TRP A 204 7.90 -4.13 -2.63
N PRO A 205 7.99 -5.03 -3.64
CA PRO A 205 6.87 -5.35 -4.53
C PRO A 205 5.60 -5.77 -3.80
N LEU A 206 5.69 -6.65 -2.80
CA LEU A 206 4.54 -7.03 -1.99
C LEU A 206 3.96 -5.85 -1.20
N THR A 207 4.82 -4.97 -0.68
CA THR A 207 4.39 -3.74 -0.02
C THR A 207 3.66 -2.80 -0.99
N CYS A 208 4.14 -2.71 -2.24
CA CYS A 208 3.50 -1.95 -3.30
C CYS A 208 2.10 -2.49 -3.58
N VAL A 209 1.96 -3.80 -3.75
CA VAL A 209 0.67 -4.48 -4.01
C VAL A 209 -0.30 -4.30 -2.84
N GLN A 210 0.09 -4.57 -1.59
CA GLN A 210 -0.82 -4.40 -0.45
C GLN A 210 -1.23 -2.94 -0.21
N GLY A 211 -0.55 -1.97 -0.82
CA GLY A 211 -0.86 -0.54 -0.68
C GLY A 211 -1.87 -0.04 -1.70
N GLN A 212 -2.18 -0.82 -2.74
CA GLN A 212 -3.06 -0.35 -3.82
C GLN A 212 -4.54 -0.47 -3.46
N ASP A 213 -5.33 0.50 -3.94
CA ASP A 213 -6.80 0.46 -3.95
C ASP A 213 -7.35 -0.63 -4.86
N TYR A 214 -6.58 -1.02 -5.89
CA TYR A 214 -6.96 -2.01 -6.89
C TYR A 214 -6.72 -3.47 -6.45
N THR A 215 -6.07 -3.67 -5.31
CA THR A 215 -5.82 -5.01 -4.75
C THR A 215 -7.08 -5.51 -4.05
N THR A 216 -7.55 -6.71 -4.38
CA THR A 216 -8.70 -7.32 -3.70
C THR A 216 -8.36 -7.71 -2.25
N ASP A 217 -9.38 -7.92 -1.41
CA ASP A 217 -9.14 -8.34 -0.03
C ASP A 217 -8.47 -9.72 0.07
N ALA A 218 -8.79 -10.64 -0.84
CA ALA A 218 -8.14 -11.95 -0.94
C ALA A 218 -6.65 -11.81 -1.31
N GLN A 219 -6.33 -11.03 -2.35
CA GLN A 219 -4.93 -10.75 -2.72
C GLN A 219 -4.17 -10.10 -1.56
N ARG A 220 -4.80 -9.16 -0.85
CA ARG A 220 -4.17 -8.47 0.28
C ARG A 220 -3.92 -9.39 1.46
N ALA A 221 -4.86 -10.28 1.78
CA ALA A 221 -4.68 -11.30 2.80
C ALA A 221 -3.50 -12.23 2.45
N TRP A 222 -3.44 -12.68 1.20
CA TRP A 222 -2.34 -13.50 0.71
C TRP A 222 -0.98 -12.78 0.75
N VAL A 223 -0.90 -11.55 0.24
CA VAL A 223 0.31 -10.72 0.27
C VAL A 223 0.80 -10.50 1.70
N LYS A 224 -0.10 -10.22 2.65
CA LYS A 224 0.26 -10.08 4.07
C LYS A 224 0.81 -11.38 4.66
N GLY A 225 0.26 -12.52 4.26
CA GLY A 225 0.79 -13.83 4.62
C GLY A 225 2.18 -14.10 4.04
N ARG A 226 2.44 -13.69 2.79
CA ARG A 226 3.77 -13.81 2.18
C ARG A 226 4.80 -12.87 2.82
N LEU A 227 4.41 -11.65 3.20
CA LEU A 227 5.26 -10.74 3.99
C LEU A 227 5.60 -11.32 5.38
N GLU A 228 4.63 -11.96 6.04
CA GLU A 228 4.88 -12.69 7.28
C GLU A 228 5.84 -13.85 7.10
N PHE A 229 5.67 -14.63 6.03
CA PHE A 229 6.59 -15.72 5.71
C PHE A 229 8.02 -15.20 5.52
N ILE A 230 8.19 -14.12 4.75
CA ILE A 230 9.48 -13.45 4.55
C ILE A 230 10.08 -12.98 5.89
N GLY A 231 9.27 -12.39 6.76
CA GLY A 231 9.70 -11.89 8.07
C GLY A 231 10.10 -12.99 9.05
N ASN A 232 9.37 -14.10 9.05
CA ASN A 232 9.52 -15.15 10.05
C ASN A 232 10.45 -16.30 9.62
N HIS A 233 10.40 -16.68 8.34
CA HIS A 233 11.12 -17.84 7.81
C HIS A 233 12.36 -17.47 7.00
N LEU A 234 12.37 -16.31 6.32
CA LEU A 234 13.54 -15.85 5.55
C LEU A 234 14.42 -14.85 6.32
N GLY A 235 14.04 -14.48 7.54
CA GLY A 235 14.82 -13.61 8.43
C GLY A 235 14.76 -12.11 8.11
N VAL A 236 13.93 -11.67 7.16
CA VAL A 236 13.79 -10.26 6.76
C VAL A 236 12.78 -9.56 7.68
N ARG A 237 13.15 -9.38 8.95
CA ARG A 237 12.24 -9.00 10.04
C ARG A 237 11.38 -7.75 9.78
N TYR A 238 11.88 -6.75 9.05
CA TYR A 238 11.12 -5.53 8.76
C TYR A 238 9.89 -5.78 7.87
N ALA A 239 9.80 -6.92 7.17
CA ALA A 239 8.60 -7.33 6.44
C ALA A 239 7.37 -7.45 7.36
N ASN A 240 7.57 -7.82 8.63
CA ASN A 240 6.48 -7.87 9.63
C ASN A 240 5.93 -6.47 9.96
N VAL A 241 6.78 -5.44 9.93
CA VAL A 241 6.34 -4.04 10.09
C VAL A 241 5.56 -3.63 8.86
N LEU A 242 6.07 -3.94 7.66
CA LEU A 242 5.40 -3.59 6.41
C LEU A 242 4.03 -4.26 6.27
N LYS A 243 3.88 -5.52 6.68
CA LYS A 243 2.58 -6.23 6.72
C LYS A 243 1.48 -5.45 7.46
N GLN A 244 1.85 -4.66 8.47
CA GLN A 244 0.91 -3.92 9.31
C GLN A 244 0.48 -2.58 8.67
N LEU A 245 1.15 -2.13 7.61
CA LEU A 245 0.79 -0.90 6.91
C LEU A 245 -0.59 -1.03 6.26
N ASN A 246 -1.50 -0.15 6.65
CA ASN A 246 -2.85 -0.05 6.07
C ASN A 246 -2.99 1.23 5.23
N VAL A 247 -2.00 1.48 4.37
CA VAL A 247 -2.02 2.61 3.43
C VAL A 247 -2.78 2.21 2.17
N ARG A 248 -3.54 3.15 1.61
CA ARG A 248 -4.39 2.96 0.43
C ARG A 248 -4.10 4.04 -0.62
N VAL A 249 -3.51 3.63 -1.74
CA VAL A 249 -3.04 4.51 -2.82
C VAL A 249 -3.79 4.15 -4.11
N PRO A 250 -4.26 5.14 -4.89
CA PRO A 250 -4.05 6.59 -4.73
C PRO A 250 -5.04 7.32 -3.80
N SER A 251 -6.13 6.71 -3.33
CA SER A 251 -7.21 7.40 -2.61
C SER A 251 -6.79 8.23 -1.40
N MET A 252 -5.94 7.70 -0.50
CA MET A 252 -5.47 8.46 0.67
C MET A 252 -4.60 9.64 0.25
N LEU A 253 -3.81 9.48 -0.82
CA LEU A 253 -2.97 10.57 -1.32
C LEU A 253 -3.83 11.64 -2.01
N ILE A 254 -4.83 11.26 -2.81
CA ILE A 254 -5.78 12.21 -3.41
C ILE A 254 -6.47 13.04 -2.33
N ARG A 255 -6.93 12.39 -1.24
CA ARG A 255 -7.54 13.10 -0.10
C ARG A 255 -6.57 14.12 0.49
N ARG A 256 -5.31 13.73 0.72
CA ARG A 256 -4.26 14.62 1.24
C ARG A 256 -4.00 15.78 0.28
N ASP A 257 -3.84 15.50 -1.01
CA ASP A 257 -3.53 16.48 -2.04
C ASP A 257 -4.68 17.50 -2.18
N GLY A 258 -5.94 17.05 -2.08
CA GLY A 258 -7.11 17.94 -2.05
C GLY A 258 -7.16 18.87 -0.84
N LEU A 259 -6.78 18.38 0.35
CA LEU A 259 -6.66 19.22 1.56
C LEU A 259 -5.56 20.29 1.43
N MET A 260 -4.49 20.01 0.68
CA MET A 260 -3.41 20.98 0.44
C MET A 260 -3.80 22.01 -0.62
N ALA A 261 -4.51 21.60 -1.67
CA ALA A 261 -4.98 22.48 -2.73
C ALA A 261 -6.10 23.44 -2.28
N SER A 262 -6.90 23.01 -1.29
CA SER A 262 -7.92 23.81 -0.62
C SER A 262 -7.80 23.62 0.89
N PRO A 263 -6.92 24.39 1.56
CA PRO A 263 -6.79 24.36 3.02
C PRO A 263 -8.07 24.96 3.62
N TYR A 264 -9.10 24.14 3.81
CA TYR A 264 -10.43 24.50 4.31
C TYR A 264 -11.12 25.67 3.56
N PRO A 265 -12.10 25.40 2.68
CA PRO A 265 -12.97 26.47 2.16
C PRO A 265 -13.92 27.07 3.23
N ALA A 266 -13.94 26.49 4.42
CA ALA A 266 -14.71 26.95 5.56
C ALA A 266 -13.98 26.63 6.86
N SER A 267 -12.85 27.28 7.15
CA SER A 267 -12.67 27.67 8.54
C SER A 267 -13.83 28.63 8.80
N TYR A 268 -14.81 28.19 9.59
CA TYR A 268 -15.70 29.13 10.24
C TYR A 268 -14.79 30.20 10.82
N ASN A 269 -14.92 31.45 10.34
CA ASN A 269 -14.17 32.58 10.85
C ASN A 269 -14.38 32.58 12.37
N PHE A 270 -13.44 32.00 13.11
CA PHE A 270 -13.58 31.79 14.54
C PHE A 270 -13.66 33.15 15.23
N GLU A 271 -13.02 34.16 14.64
CA GLU A 271 -13.20 35.57 14.97
C GLU A 271 -14.64 36.09 14.75
N LYS A 272 -15.33 35.75 13.65
CA LYS A 272 -16.75 36.11 13.47
C LYS A 272 -17.65 35.41 14.49
N LEU A 273 -17.36 34.14 14.82
CA LEU A 273 -18.13 33.36 15.78
C LEU A 273 -17.93 33.86 17.23
N LEU A 274 -16.73 34.36 17.55
CA LEU A 274 -16.43 34.99 18.83
C LEU A 274 -16.94 36.43 18.92
N SER A 275 -17.01 37.14 17.78
CA SER A 275 -17.53 38.49 17.67
C SER A 275 -19.07 38.54 17.69
N SER A 276 -19.76 37.45 17.35
CA SER A 276 -21.24 37.39 17.33
C SER A 276 -21.91 37.23 18.71
N LYS A 277 -21.21 37.57 19.81
CA LYS A 277 -21.73 37.45 21.19
C LYS A 277 -22.91 38.38 21.54
N THR A 278 -23.44 39.14 20.58
CA THR A 278 -24.57 40.07 20.80
C THR A 278 -25.67 39.99 19.73
N ALA A 279 -25.89 38.83 19.11
CA ALA A 279 -27.10 38.60 18.31
C ALA A 279 -28.12 37.78 19.12
N PRO A 280 -29.40 38.22 19.23
CA PRO A 280 -30.43 37.45 19.93
C PRO A 280 -30.73 36.15 19.18
N ALA A 281 -31.12 35.13 19.95
CA ALA A 281 -31.38 33.78 19.47
C ALA A 281 -32.40 33.76 18.33
N MET A 282 -31.95 33.38 17.13
CA MET A 282 -32.85 33.06 16.02
C MET A 282 -33.53 31.71 16.30
N ALA A 283 -34.80 31.79 16.68
CA ALA A 283 -35.72 30.66 16.67
C ALA A 283 -35.87 30.14 15.23
N GLY A 284 -35.51 28.89 14.98
CA GLY A 284 -35.77 28.25 13.68
C GLY A 284 -34.83 27.15 13.20
N TYR A 285 -33.75 26.81 13.91
CA TYR A 285 -32.91 25.68 13.51
C TYR A 285 -33.54 24.34 13.92
N SER A 286 -34.27 23.70 12.99
CA SER A 286 -34.63 22.29 13.11
C SER A 286 -33.41 21.42 12.77
N LEU A 287 -32.98 20.57 13.71
CA LEU A 287 -31.88 19.62 13.52
C LEU A 287 -32.26 18.57 12.46
N ASN A 288 -31.32 18.21 11.58
CA ASN A 288 -31.53 17.16 10.56
C ASN A 288 -31.69 15.78 11.27
N PRO A 289 -32.47 14.80 10.75
CA PRO A 289 -32.82 13.57 11.47
C PRO A 289 -31.61 12.75 11.98
N ILE A 290 -30.49 12.79 11.26
CA ILE A 290 -29.24 12.12 11.67
C ILE A 290 -28.64 12.79 12.91
N GLN A 291 -28.66 14.13 12.98
CA GLN A 291 -28.14 14.89 14.12
C GLN A 291 -29.04 14.73 15.35
N GLN A 292 -30.36 14.60 15.15
CA GLN A 292 -31.29 14.27 16.24
C GLN A 292 -31.03 12.87 16.80
N HIS A 293 -30.75 11.90 15.92
CA HIS A 293 -30.45 10.52 16.32
C HIS A 293 -29.12 10.43 17.09
N GLU A 294 -28.08 11.14 16.66
CA GLU A 294 -26.78 11.22 17.34
C GLU A 294 -26.89 11.94 18.70
N ALA A 295 -27.64 13.04 18.77
CA ALA A 295 -27.88 13.77 20.02
C ALA A 295 -28.64 12.89 21.04
N MET A 296 -29.67 12.17 20.58
CA MET A 296 -30.45 11.26 21.43
C MET A 296 -29.63 10.05 21.90
N GLN A 297 -28.74 9.51 21.06
CA GLN A 297 -27.81 8.45 21.46
C GLN A 297 -26.80 8.93 22.50
N LYS A 298 -26.26 10.13 22.31
CA LYS A 298 -25.30 10.73 23.24
C LYS A 298 -25.94 11.02 24.60
N GLU A 299 -27.17 11.54 24.62
CA GLU A 299 -27.91 11.79 25.85
C GLU A 299 -28.25 10.48 26.59
N ARG A 300 -28.61 9.41 25.86
CA ARG A 300 -28.81 8.08 26.46
C ARG A 300 -27.52 7.51 27.07
N ALA A 301 -26.39 7.66 26.37
CA ALA A 301 -25.10 7.22 26.88
C ALA A 301 -24.67 8.00 28.13
N GLU A 302 -24.93 9.30 28.18
CA GLU A 302 -24.65 10.15 29.34
C GLU A 302 -25.57 9.82 30.54
N LYS A 303 -26.85 9.52 30.30
CA LYS A 303 -27.76 9.04 31.36
C LYS A 303 -27.32 7.69 31.92
N GLN A 304 -26.98 6.72 31.06
CA GLN A 304 -26.46 5.42 31.49
C GLN A 304 -25.16 5.54 32.28
N LYS A 305 -24.23 6.40 31.83
CA LYS A 305 -22.98 6.67 32.54
C LYS A 305 -23.25 7.26 33.92
N THR A 306 -24.16 8.21 34.02
CA THR A 306 -24.52 8.85 35.30
C THR A 306 -25.19 7.87 36.26
N GLU A 307 -26.04 6.97 35.75
CA GLU A 307 -26.70 5.93 36.55
C GLU A 307 -25.72 4.85 37.04
N LEU A 308 -24.74 4.47 36.22
CA LEU A 308 -23.66 3.55 36.64
C LEU A 308 -22.78 4.18 37.72
N LEU A 309 -22.46 5.47 37.59
CA LEU A 309 -21.68 6.22 38.58
C LEU A 309 -22.43 6.40 39.90
N SER A 310 -23.76 6.57 39.87
CA SER A 310 -24.57 6.66 41.10
C SER A 310 -24.70 5.31 41.79
N LYS A 311 -24.87 4.22 41.04
CA LYS A 311 -24.86 2.83 41.59
C LYS A 311 -23.52 2.48 42.23
N ALA A 312 -22.40 2.86 41.60
CA ALA A 312 -21.06 2.62 42.16
C ALA A 312 -20.78 3.43 43.45
N ARG A 313 -21.43 4.58 43.63
CA ARG A 313 -21.36 5.37 44.88
C ARG A 313 -22.25 4.85 46.01
N GLY A 314 -23.28 4.05 45.69
CA GLY A 314 -24.23 3.51 46.67
C GLY A 314 -23.79 2.22 47.37
N SER A 315 -22.67 1.61 46.99
CA SER A 315 -22.25 0.28 47.44
C SER A 315 -20.99 0.25 48.31
N LEU A 316 -20.66 1.33 49.03
CA LEU A 316 -19.62 1.33 50.06
C LEU A 316 -20.27 1.23 51.45
N PRO A 317 -20.08 0.13 52.21
CA PRO A 317 -20.50 0.09 53.61
C PRO A 317 -19.54 0.91 54.48
N ASN A 318 -20.12 1.81 55.30
CA ASN A 318 -19.47 2.50 56.40
C ASN A 318 -18.80 1.49 57.35
N ASN A 319 -17.48 1.55 57.48
CA ASN A 319 -16.77 1.10 58.68
C ASN A 319 -15.43 1.84 58.79
N GLU A 320 -15.48 3.06 59.32
CA GLU A 320 -14.36 3.65 60.03
C GLU A 320 -14.89 4.18 61.36
N ARG A 321 -14.48 3.54 62.47
CA ARG A 321 -13.81 4.19 63.60
C ARG A 321 -13.60 3.21 64.76
N VAL A 322 -12.57 3.54 65.55
CA VAL A 322 -12.05 2.90 66.77
C VAL A 322 -10.91 1.91 66.45
N ALA A 323 -9.64 2.16 66.76
CA ALA A 323 -9.03 3.18 67.61
C ALA A 323 -7.56 3.41 67.23
N ASP A 324 -7.16 4.68 67.29
CA ASP A 324 -5.82 5.08 67.69
C ASP A 324 -5.49 4.51 69.07
N GLY A 325 -4.31 3.90 69.21
CA GLY A 325 -3.76 3.52 70.51
C GLY A 325 -2.83 2.33 70.44
N LEU A 326 -1.55 2.57 70.14
CA LEU A 326 -0.40 2.14 70.96
C LEU A 326 0.90 2.35 70.18
N LEU A 327 1.52 3.49 70.48
CA LEU A 327 2.98 3.65 70.45
C LEU A 327 3.62 2.66 71.42
N GLN A 328 4.80 2.17 71.04
CA GLN A 328 5.89 1.68 71.89
C GLN A 328 5.60 0.44 72.76
N PHE A 329 6.33 -0.66 72.49
CA PHE A 329 7.18 -1.29 73.50
C PHE A 329 8.31 -2.09 72.85
N GLN A 330 9.48 -1.94 73.48
CA GLN A 330 10.77 -2.57 73.18
C GLN A 330 10.73 -4.10 73.28
N SER A 331 11.56 -4.76 72.47
CA SER A 331 12.51 -5.84 72.87
C SER A 331 13.52 -6.03 71.75
#